data_AF-A0A843HZQ0-F1
#
_entry.id   AF-A0A843HZQ0-F1
#
_cell.length_a   1.000
_cell.length_b   1.000
_cell.length_c   1.000
_cell.angle_alpha   90.00
_cell.angle_beta   90.00
_cell.angle_gamma   90.00
#
_symmetry.space_group_name_H-M   'P 1'
#
loop_
_entity.id
_entity.type
_entity.pdbx_description
1 polymer ?
#
loop_
_entity_poly.entity_id
_entity_poly.type
_entity_poly.pdbx_seq_one_letter_code
_entity_poly.pdbx_strand_id
1 'polypeptide(L)'
;MRLITKLIIAAFITEVALFIGISSIPYPNQTLVSSFRNETGTIMNQTLLPRAITIYEHNILIALLDSIPFFGLAMLGFSMIETALTLSAFSVSQGIPGLFAALTLMMLPHSWLELPSYAIASGSGLYIGLNFRDWKRGVLTLLIMPLELFIAALVESSEFTVSNPYLAWSYGAPALAGIMFLYYYIQKVADKLSSRQTITVPTAVQSQSTPPINTRPLYEELWKKAEDSERSGDMLSAMRNYWSSILSLISDYGIRTFSLKPVTLEDYYTVLIKSGDQALVNNFDYAWHIYMSNDVSRFEEFKNYIKYIKEKLSAR
;
A
#
# COMPACT_ATOMS: atom_id res chain seq x y z
N MET A 1 -2.34 -2.70 9.14
CA MET A 1 -2.82 -2.16 7.85
C MET A 1 -1.74 -2.31 6.80
N ARG A 2 -2.05 -2.85 5.61
CA ARG A 2 -1.06 -3.12 4.55
C ARG A 2 -0.56 -1.84 3.92
N LEU A 3 0.63 -1.86 3.31
CA LEU A 3 1.20 -0.69 2.64
C LEU A 3 0.27 -0.14 1.55
N ILE A 4 -0.27 -0.99 0.66
CA ILE A 4 -1.23 -0.55 -0.36
C ILE A 4 -2.44 0.17 0.24
N THR A 5 -3.02 -0.35 1.33
CA THR A 5 -4.13 0.32 2.03
C THR A 5 -3.71 1.69 2.58
N LYS A 6 -2.50 1.80 3.16
CA LYS A 6 -1.97 3.08 3.67
C LYS A 6 -1.82 4.10 2.55
N LEU A 7 -1.31 3.68 1.38
CA LEU A 7 -1.12 4.54 0.22
C LEU A 7 -2.47 5.02 -0.35
N ILE A 8 -3.46 4.14 -0.46
CA ILE A 8 -4.81 4.49 -0.90
C ILE A 8 -5.45 5.49 0.06
N ILE A 9 -5.39 5.25 1.37
CA ILE A 9 -5.92 6.18 2.38
C ILE A 9 -5.20 7.54 2.32
N ALA A 10 -3.88 7.55 2.15
CA ALA A 10 -3.12 8.79 2.02
C ALA A 10 -3.50 9.57 0.76
N ALA A 11 -3.68 8.89 -0.37
CA ALA A 11 -4.15 9.51 -1.61
C ALA A 11 -5.57 10.09 -1.43
N PHE A 12 -6.48 9.33 -0.83
CA PHE A 12 -7.86 9.77 -0.54
C PHE A 12 -7.92 11.01 0.37
N ILE A 13 -7.12 11.03 1.44
CA ILE A 13 -7.06 12.22 2.31
C ILE A 13 -6.50 13.42 1.54
N THR A 14 -5.50 13.20 0.69
CA THR A 14 -4.85 14.25 -0.09
C THR A 14 -5.79 14.85 -1.13
N GLU A 15 -6.48 14.02 -1.92
CA GLU A 15 -7.44 14.49 -2.93
C GLU A 15 -8.61 15.23 -2.29
N VAL A 16 -9.16 14.76 -1.16
CA VAL A 16 -10.25 15.44 -0.45
C VAL A 16 -9.78 16.80 0.09
N ALA A 17 -8.57 16.86 0.65
CA ALA A 17 -8.00 18.10 1.14
C ALA A 17 -7.75 19.10 0.01
N LEU A 18 -7.23 18.65 -1.14
CA LEU A 18 -7.03 19.47 -2.33
C LEU A 18 -8.38 19.96 -2.89
N PHE A 19 -9.35 19.07 -3.06
CA PHE A 19 -10.66 19.41 -3.60
C PHE A 19 -11.36 20.48 -2.75
N ILE A 20 -11.43 20.30 -1.43
CA ILE A 20 -12.04 21.27 -0.51
C ILE A 20 -11.21 22.56 -0.45
N GLY A 21 -9.88 22.44 -0.31
CA GLY A 21 -8.99 23.58 -0.16
C GLY A 21 -9.00 24.51 -1.37
N ILE A 22 -8.91 23.95 -2.58
CA ILE A 22 -8.91 24.71 -3.82
C ILE A 22 -10.30 25.25 -4.14
N SER A 23 -11.37 24.47 -3.92
CA SER A 23 -12.76 24.95 -4.12
C SER A 23 -13.12 26.11 -3.19
N SER A 24 -12.43 26.26 -2.06
CA SER A 24 -12.63 27.37 -1.13
C SER A 24 -12.09 28.71 -1.64
N ILE A 25 -11.23 28.69 -2.66
CA ILE A 25 -10.64 29.90 -3.25
C ILE A 25 -11.59 30.40 -4.35
N PRO A 26 -12.18 31.61 -4.23
CA PRO A 26 -13.05 32.15 -5.27
C PRO A 26 -12.29 32.33 -6.60
N TYR A 27 -12.75 31.65 -7.66
CA TYR A 27 -12.09 31.67 -8.95
C TYR A 27 -13.05 32.11 -10.08
N PRO A 28 -13.32 33.41 -10.25
CA PRO A 28 -14.23 33.89 -11.30
C PRO A 28 -13.60 33.74 -12.69
N ASN A 29 -14.00 32.71 -13.44
CA ASN A 29 -13.50 32.46 -14.80
C ASN A 29 -14.66 32.13 -15.76
N GLN A 30 -15.08 33.12 -16.55
CA GLN A 30 -16.24 32.98 -17.44
C GLN A 30 -16.02 31.96 -18.57
N THR A 31 -14.79 31.81 -19.06
CA THR A 31 -14.46 30.81 -20.09
C THR A 31 -14.70 29.41 -19.56
N LEU A 32 -14.24 29.13 -18.33
CA LEU A 32 -14.43 27.83 -17.68
C LEU A 32 -15.91 27.55 -17.39
N VAL A 33 -16.66 28.56 -16.95
CA VAL A 33 -18.12 28.47 -16.76
C VAL A 33 -18.85 28.13 -18.06
N SER A 34 -18.49 28.78 -19.16
CA SER A 34 -19.09 28.51 -20.47
C SER A 34 -18.74 27.11 -20.98
N SER A 35 -17.48 26.67 -20.84
CA SER A 35 -17.06 25.31 -21.18
C SER A 35 -17.83 24.26 -20.38
N PHE A 36 -17.92 24.45 -19.06
CA PHE A 36 -18.68 23.58 -18.18
C PHE A 36 -20.15 23.51 -18.60
N ARG A 37 -20.84 24.65 -18.77
CA ARG A 37 -22.27 24.66 -19.17
C ARG A 37 -22.53 23.96 -20.50
N ASN A 38 -21.62 24.10 -21.47
CA ASN A 38 -21.75 23.41 -22.75
C ASN A 38 -21.66 21.90 -22.57
N GLU A 39 -20.67 21.44 -21.81
CA GLU A 39 -20.46 20.02 -21.52
C GLU A 39 -21.61 19.41 -20.70
N THR A 40 -22.00 20.06 -19.59
CA THR A 40 -23.13 19.60 -18.78
C THR A 40 -24.43 19.60 -19.58
N GLY A 41 -24.66 20.60 -20.42
CA GLY A 41 -25.84 20.67 -21.28
C GLY A 41 -25.93 19.48 -22.23
N THR A 42 -24.82 19.06 -22.83
CA THR A 42 -24.77 17.86 -23.69
C THR A 42 -25.03 16.59 -22.89
N ILE A 43 -24.45 16.44 -21.70
CA ILE A 43 -24.59 15.26 -20.84
C ILE A 43 -26.02 15.15 -20.26
N MET A 44 -26.61 16.26 -19.84
CA MET A 44 -27.96 16.28 -19.25
C MET A 44 -29.05 15.94 -20.26
N ASN A 45 -28.83 16.16 -21.56
CA ASN A 45 -29.78 15.78 -22.60
C ASN A 45 -29.78 14.28 -22.94
N GLN A 46 -28.84 13.51 -22.40
CA GLN A 46 -28.77 12.06 -22.62
C GLN A 46 -29.69 11.29 -21.68
N THR A 47 -30.12 10.09 -22.09
CA THR A 47 -30.81 9.13 -21.22
C THR A 47 -29.83 8.51 -20.21
N LEU A 48 -30.35 7.85 -19.17
CA LEU A 48 -29.57 7.40 -18.01
C LEU A 48 -28.31 6.58 -18.38
N LEU A 49 -28.43 5.58 -19.25
CA LEU A 49 -27.29 4.70 -19.57
C LEU A 49 -26.24 5.40 -20.46
N PRO A 50 -26.58 6.06 -21.57
CA PRO A 50 -25.62 6.87 -22.34
C PRO A 50 -24.93 7.95 -21.50
N ARG A 51 -25.67 8.60 -20.58
CA ARG A 51 -25.11 9.58 -19.64
C ARG A 51 -24.06 8.93 -18.74
N ALA A 52 -24.38 7.79 -18.15
CA ALA A 52 -23.45 7.04 -17.31
C ALA A 52 -22.20 6.59 -18.08
N ILE A 53 -22.35 6.17 -19.35
CA ILE A 53 -21.20 5.80 -20.19
C ILE A 53 -20.30 7.02 -20.44
N THR A 54 -20.87 8.18 -20.78
CA THR A 54 -20.11 9.42 -21.01
C THR A 54 -19.33 9.84 -19.76
N ILE A 55 -19.99 9.82 -18.59
CA ILE A 55 -19.34 10.12 -17.30
C ILE A 55 -18.23 9.11 -17.00
N TYR A 56 -18.52 7.82 -17.18
CA TYR A 56 -17.54 6.75 -16.96
C TYR A 56 -16.31 6.89 -17.86
N GLU A 57 -16.49 7.19 -19.15
CA GLU A 57 -15.39 7.37 -20.12
C GLU A 57 -14.47 8.53 -19.75
N HIS A 58 -15.04 9.62 -19.23
CA HIS A 58 -14.26 10.74 -18.71
C HIS A 58 -13.44 10.32 -17.48
N ASN A 59 -14.11 9.74 -16.48
CA ASN A 59 -13.48 9.41 -15.20
C ASN A 59 -12.46 8.27 -15.32
N ILE A 60 -12.72 7.27 -16.17
CA ILE A 60 -11.77 6.16 -16.39
C ILE A 60 -10.50 6.65 -17.05
N LEU A 61 -10.56 7.64 -17.96
CA LEU A 61 -9.39 8.20 -18.59
C LEU A 61 -8.48 8.87 -17.55
N ILE A 62 -9.06 9.65 -16.64
CA ILE A 62 -8.34 10.29 -15.53
C ILE A 62 -7.73 9.22 -14.62
N ALA A 63 -8.53 8.25 -14.18
CA ALA A 63 -8.05 7.20 -13.28
C ALA A 63 -6.96 6.31 -13.90
N LEU A 64 -6.97 6.11 -15.22
CA LEU A 64 -5.88 5.42 -15.91
C LEU A 64 -4.58 6.21 -15.85
N LEU A 65 -4.61 7.54 -16.00
CA LEU A 65 -3.44 8.39 -15.83
C LEU A 65 -2.94 8.38 -14.38
N ASP A 66 -3.87 8.40 -13.42
CA ASP A 66 -3.58 8.30 -11.99
C ASP A 66 -2.99 6.95 -11.59
N SER A 67 -3.22 5.89 -12.38
CA SER A 67 -2.66 4.56 -12.12
C SER A 67 -1.19 4.40 -12.49
N ILE A 68 -0.58 5.39 -13.17
CA ILE A 68 0.81 5.31 -13.62
C ILE A 68 1.74 5.39 -12.40
N PRO A 69 2.67 4.45 -12.20
CA PRO A 69 3.60 4.48 -11.06
C PRO A 69 4.37 5.81 -10.96
N PHE A 70 4.42 6.37 -9.75
CA PHE A 70 5.02 7.68 -9.39
C PHE A 70 4.36 8.91 -10.04
N PHE A 71 4.09 8.87 -11.33
CA PHE A 71 3.46 9.96 -12.08
C PHE A 71 1.99 10.19 -11.70
N GLY A 72 1.29 9.12 -11.37
CA GLY A 72 -0.13 9.13 -11.06
C GLY A 72 -0.52 10.06 -9.91
N LEU A 73 0.33 10.20 -8.88
CA LEU A 73 0.08 11.16 -7.80
C LEU A 73 0.11 12.62 -8.27
N ALA A 74 0.97 12.95 -9.23
CA ALA A 74 1.00 14.29 -9.79
C ALA A 74 -0.24 14.54 -10.65
N MET A 75 -0.69 13.53 -11.40
CA MET A 75 -1.92 13.59 -12.19
C MET A 75 -3.17 13.73 -11.32
N LEU A 76 -3.24 12.99 -10.20
CA LEU A 76 -4.30 13.14 -9.20
C LEU A 76 -4.36 14.57 -8.66
N GLY A 77 -3.20 15.14 -8.32
CA GLY A 77 -3.13 16.53 -7.86
C GLY A 77 -3.63 17.51 -8.93
N PHE A 78 -3.22 17.32 -10.18
CA PHE A 78 -3.63 18.15 -11.31
C PHE A 78 -5.15 18.05 -11.59
N SER A 79 -5.68 16.83 -11.70
CA SER A 79 -7.11 16.59 -11.97
C SER A 79 -7.99 17.16 -10.85
N MET A 80 -7.60 16.98 -9.59
CA MET A 80 -8.33 17.54 -8.44
C MET A 80 -8.32 19.07 -8.43
N ILE A 81 -7.20 19.69 -8.78
CA ILE A 81 -7.11 21.15 -8.90
C ILE A 81 -8.06 21.66 -10.00
N GLU A 82 -8.00 21.08 -11.20
CA GLU A 82 -8.86 21.49 -12.33
C GLU A 82 -10.36 21.31 -12.01
N THR A 83 -10.73 20.19 -11.39
CA THR A 83 -12.12 19.92 -10.96
C THR A 83 -12.57 20.93 -9.90
N ALA A 84 -11.74 21.21 -8.90
CA ALA A 84 -12.04 22.18 -7.85
C ALA A 84 -12.15 23.62 -8.37
N LEU A 85 -11.27 24.01 -9.31
CA LEU A 85 -11.32 25.33 -9.97
C LEU A 85 -12.58 25.46 -10.84
N THR A 86 -12.96 24.41 -11.55
CA THR A 86 -14.20 24.36 -12.35
C THR A 86 -15.43 24.54 -11.46
N LEU A 87 -15.48 23.81 -10.34
CA LEU A 87 -16.55 23.95 -9.36
C LEU A 87 -16.59 25.35 -8.74
N SER A 88 -15.44 25.89 -8.35
CA SER A 88 -15.34 27.26 -7.81
C SER A 88 -15.81 28.30 -8.81
N ALA A 89 -15.36 28.22 -10.07
CA ALA A 89 -15.79 29.15 -11.13
C ALA A 89 -17.30 29.10 -11.37
N PHE A 90 -17.87 27.89 -11.47
CA PHE A 90 -19.30 27.71 -11.67
C PHE A 90 -20.12 28.21 -10.49
N SER A 91 -19.78 27.80 -9.26
CA SER A 91 -20.51 28.20 -8.05
C SER A 91 -20.46 29.70 -7.79
N VAL A 92 -19.29 30.34 -7.95
CA VAL A 92 -19.14 31.80 -7.82
C VAL A 92 -20.00 32.54 -8.85
N SER A 93 -20.14 32.02 -10.08
CA SER A 93 -21.03 32.62 -11.09
C SER A 93 -22.52 32.59 -10.70
N GLN A 94 -22.90 31.72 -9.75
CA GLN A 94 -24.24 31.60 -9.18
C GLN A 94 -24.36 32.33 -7.83
N GLY A 95 -23.32 33.06 -7.38
CA GLY A 95 -23.28 33.70 -6.07
C GLY A 95 -23.12 32.74 -4.88
N ILE A 96 -22.73 31.48 -5.14
CA ILE A 96 -22.51 30.45 -4.12
C ILE A 96 -21.00 30.35 -3.85
N PRO A 97 -20.54 30.44 -2.59
CA PRO A 97 -19.12 30.21 -2.30
C PRO A 97 -18.72 28.76 -2.63
N GLY A 98 -17.58 28.58 -3.30
CA GLY A 98 -17.16 27.26 -3.80
C GLY A 98 -16.97 26.20 -2.71
N LEU A 99 -16.61 26.60 -1.48
CA LEU A 99 -16.59 25.69 -0.33
C LEU A 99 -17.96 25.05 -0.07
N PHE A 100 -19.04 25.83 -0.11
CA PHE A 100 -20.39 25.30 0.10
C PHE A 100 -20.80 24.36 -1.04
N ALA A 101 -20.44 24.70 -2.28
CA ALA A 101 -20.68 23.82 -3.43
C ALA A 101 -19.93 22.48 -3.28
N ALA A 102 -18.65 22.52 -2.90
CA ALA A 102 -17.83 21.32 -2.68
C ALA A 102 -18.38 20.44 -1.55
N LEU A 103 -18.75 21.03 -0.41
CA LEU A 103 -19.35 20.27 0.69
C LEU A 103 -20.69 19.64 0.30
N THR A 104 -21.52 20.35 -0.48
CA THR A 104 -22.79 19.81 -0.97
C THR A 104 -22.56 18.65 -1.93
N LEU A 105 -21.59 18.77 -2.85
CA LEU A 105 -21.21 17.70 -3.77
C LEU A 105 -20.73 16.47 -3.00
N MET A 106 -19.85 16.67 -2.01
CA MET A 106 -19.35 15.62 -1.11
C MET A 106 -20.44 14.94 -0.27
N MET A 107 -21.65 15.47 -0.19
CA MET A 107 -22.77 14.79 0.48
C MET A 107 -23.56 13.88 -0.46
N LEU A 108 -23.28 13.92 -1.77
CA LEU A 108 -23.90 13.07 -2.77
C LEU A 108 -23.17 11.71 -2.87
N PRO A 109 -23.91 10.63 -3.14
CA PRO A 109 -23.34 9.29 -3.14
C PRO A 109 -22.35 9.05 -4.28
N HIS A 110 -22.48 9.69 -5.45
CA HIS A 110 -21.49 9.51 -6.53
C HIS A 110 -20.08 9.91 -6.07
N SER A 111 -19.91 11.01 -5.31
CA SER A 111 -18.59 11.48 -4.86
C SER A 111 -17.90 10.47 -3.94
N TRP A 112 -18.66 9.73 -3.12
CA TRP A 112 -18.13 8.68 -2.23
C TRP A 112 -17.84 7.36 -2.93
N LEU A 113 -18.29 7.19 -4.17
CA LEU A 113 -17.93 6.07 -5.03
C LEU A 113 -16.76 6.45 -5.95
N GLU A 114 -16.78 7.67 -6.48
CA GLU A 114 -15.81 8.14 -7.47
C GLU A 114 -14.45 8.49 -6.85
N LEU A 115 -14.42 9.30 -5.78
CA LEU A 115 -13.15 9.74 -5.18
C LEU A 115 -12.28 8.55 -4.73
N PRO A 116 -12.81 7.54 -4.01
CA PRO A 116 -12.03 6.36 -3.67
C PRO A 116 -11.43 5.63 -4.89
N SER A 117 -12.04 5.70 -6.07
CA SER A 117 -11.48 5.10 -7.28
C SER A 117 -10.18 5.77 -7.73
N TYR A 118 -10.09 7.10 -7.65
CA TYR A 118 -8.86 7.85 -7.96
C TYR A 118 -7.77 7.57 -6.92
N ALA A 119 -8.14 7.51 -5.65
CA ALA A 119 -7.23 7.09 -4.58
C ALA A 119 -6.74 5.64 -4.75
N ILE A 120 -7.61 4.73 -5.19
CA ILE A 120 -7.26 3.33 -5.52
C ILE A 120 -6.29 3.31 -6.70
N ALA A 121 -6.55 4.09 -7.76
CA ALA A 121 -5.68 4.19 -8.93
C ALA A 121 -4.27 4.66 -8.53
N SER A 122 -4.18 5.84 -7.91
CA SER A 122 -2.93 6.46 -7.47
C SER A 122 -2.19 5.62 -6.44
N GLY A 123 -2.90 5.13 -5.42
CA GLY A 123 -2.31 4.32 -4.36
C GLY A 123 -1.77 2.98 -4.87
N SER A 124 -2.49 2.33 -5.80
CA SER A 124 -2.06 1.07 -6.40
C SER A 124 -0.92 1.27 -7.41
N GLY A 125 -0.96 2.33 -8.21
CA GLY A 125 0.12 2.72 -9.12
C GLY A 125 1.42 2.99 -8.37
N LEU A 126 1.37 3.80 -7.32
CA LEU A 126 2.52 4.04 -6.44
C LEU A 126 2.99 2.76 -5.75
N TYR A 127 2.08 1.91 -5.28
CA TYR A 127 2.44 0.62 -4.70
C TYR A 127 3.23 -0.26 -5.67
N ILE A 128 2.83 -0.32 -6.94
CA ILE A 128 3.56 -1.06 -7.98
C ILE A 128 4.97 -0.49 -8.17
N GLY A 129 5.11 0.84 -8.17
CA GLY A 129 6.41 1.51 -8.26
C GLY A 129 7.33 1.22 -7.07
N LEU A 130 6.80 1.30 -5.84
CA LEU A 130 7.58 1.09 -4.62
C LEU A 130 7.86 -0.38 -4.31
N ASN A 131 6.93 -1.28 -4.64
CA ASN A 131 7.01 -2.71 -4.35
C ASN A 131 6.82 -3.56 -5.61
N PHE A 132 7.69 -3.35 -6.59
CA PHE A 132 7.65 -4.03 -7.90
C PHE A 132 7.65 -5.56 -7.80
N ARG A 133 8.16 -6.14 -6.71
CA ARG A 133 8.16 -7.60 -6.48
C ARG A 133 6.77 -8.17 -6.19
N ASP A 134 5.87 -7.36 -5.65
CA ASP A 134 4.47 -7.70 -5.36
C ASP A 134 3.48 -6.93 -6.26
N TRP A 135 3.90 -6.61 -7.49
CA TRP A 135 3.10 -5.83 -8.43
C TRP A 135 1.70 -6.41 -8.69
N LYS A 136 1.54 -7.73 -8.60
CA LYS A 136 0.26 -8.44 -8.79
C LYS A 136 -0.81 -7.94 -7.83
N ARG A 137 -0.45 -7.62 -6.58
CA ARG A 137 -1.39 -7.06 -5.60
C ARG A 137 -1.88 -5.69 -6.07
N GLY A 138 -0.98 -4.84 -6.55
CA GLY A 138 -1.33 -3.54 -7.10
C GLY A 138 -2.27 -3.69 -8.30
N VAL A 139 -1.92 -4.54 -9.27
CA VAL A 139 -2.74 -4.78 -10.47
C VAL A 139 -4.10 -5.36 -10.14
N LEU A 140 -4.20 -6.32 -9.22
CA LEU A 140 -5.50 -6.86 -8.79
C LEU A 140 -6.35 -5.79 -8.12
N THR A 141 -5.74 -4.88 -7.36
CA THR A 141 -6.45 -3.78 -6.72
C THR A 141 -6.93 -2.74 -7.74
N LEU A 142 -6.16 -2.50 -8.80
CA LEU A 142 -6.55 -1.64 -9.92
C LEU A 142 -7.80 -2.12 -10.66
N LEU A 143 -8.17 -3.42 -10.58
CA LEU A 143 -9.41 -3.92 -11.19
C LEU A 143 -10.68 -3.42 -10.48
N ILE A 144 -10.56 -2.91 -9.26
CA ILE A 144 -11.69 -2.32 -8.52
C ILE A 144 -12.08 -0.98 -9.14
N MET A 145 -11.10 -0.18 -9.51
CA MET A 145 -11.28 1.18 -10.04
C MET A 145 -12.26 1.25 -11.23
N PRO A 146 -12.14 0.47 -12.32
CA PRO A 146 -13.09 0.58 -13.44
C PRO A 146 -14.50 0.16 -13.06
N LEU A 147 -14.64 -0.83 -12.17
CA LEU A 147 -15.96 -1.26 -11.69
C LEU A 147 -16.61 -0.19 -10.82
N GLU A 148 -15.85 0.36 -9.88
CA GLU A 148 -16.31 1.40 -8.97
C GLU A 148 -16.68 2.68 -9.71
N LEU A 149 -15.87 3.12 -10.67
CA LEU A 149 -16.18 4.28 -11.54
C LEU A 149 -17.44 4.07 -12.37
N PHE A 150 -17.65 2.86 -12.91
CA PHE A 150 -18.88 2.59 -13.67
C PHE A 150 -20.12 2.66 -12.77
N ILE A 151 -20.02 2.15 -11.55
CA ILE A 151 -21.07 2.26 -10.54
C ILE A 151 -21.29 3.72 -10.13
N ALA A 152 -20.21 4.48 -9.89
CA ALA A 152 -20.28 5.90 -9.56
C ALA A 152 -21.01 6.68 -10.66
N ALA A 153 -20.67 6.41 -11.93
CA ALA A 153 -21.31 7.05 -13.08
C ALA A 153 -22.80 6.69 -13.24
N LEU A 154 -23.19 5.45 -12.91
CA LEU A 154 -24.60 5.07 -12.85
C LEU A 154 -25.35 5.84 -11.77
N VAL A 155 -24.73 5.97 -10.59
CA VAL A 155 -25.28 6.72 -9.46
C VAL A 155 -25.42 8.19 -9.82
N GLU A 156 -24.36 8.84 -10.30
CA GLU A 156 -24.37 10.23 -10.72
C GLU A 156 -25.41 10.50 -11.82
N SER A 157 -25.45 9.63 -12.84
CA SER A 157 -26.43 9.73 -13.92
C SER A 157 -27.88 9.73 -13.39
N SER A 158 -28.15 8.89 -12.38
CA SER A 158 -29.47 8.80 -11.75
C SER A 158 -29.79 9.95 -10.80
N GLU A 159 -28.80 10.61 -10.19
CA GLU A 159 -29.00 11.79 -9.34
C GLU A 159 -29.67 12.94 -10.12
N PHE A 160 -29.38 13.06 -11.41
CA PHE A 160 -30.05 14.01 -12.31
C PHE A 160 -31.49 13.64 -12.68
N THR A 161 -31.94 12.41 -12.41
CA THR A 161 -33.28 11.91 -12.81
C THR A 161 -34.29 11.88 -11.66
N VAL A 162 -33.80 11.93 -10.42
CA VAL A 162 -34.65 11.89 -9.22
C VAL A 162 -34.96 13.31 -8.74
N SER A 163 -36.13 13.48 -8.10
CA SER A 163 -36.54 14.77 -7.54
C SER A 163 -35.66 15.25 -6.37
N ASN A 164 -35.03 14.29 -5.68
CA ASN A 164 -34.08 14.55 -4.62
C ASN A 164 -32.85 13.66 -4.82
N PRO A 165 -31.66 14.22 -5.14
CA PRO A 165 -30.46 13.45 -5.42
C PRO A 165 -29.99 12.62 -4.21
N TYR A 166 -30.35 13.00 -2.99
CA TYR A 166 -30.04 12.21 -1.80
C TYR A 166 -30.75 10.85 -1.76
N LEU A 167 -31.82 10.65 -2.54
CA LEU A 167 -32.45 9.32 -2.66
C LEU A 167 -31.50 8.30 -3.30
N ALA A 168 -30.48 8.77 -4.02
CA ALA A 168 -29.47 7.91 -4.61
C ALA A 168 -28.65 7.13 -3.57
N TRP A 169 -28.62 7.59 -2.32
CA TRP A 169 -27.97 6.85 -1.23
C TRP A 169 -28.59 5.47 -0.98
N SER A 170 -29.87 5.26 -1.33
CA SER A 170 -30.54 3.98 -1.17
C SER A 170 -29.87 2.83 -1.95
N TYR A 171 -29.22 3.14 -3.07
CA TYR A 171 -28.41 2.19 -3.84
C TYR A 171 -26.90 2.51 -3.80
N GLY A 172 -26.51 3.77 -3.58
CA GLY A 172 -25.10 4.17 -3.42
C GLY A 172 -24.43 3.57 -2.17
N ALA A 173 -25.09 3.56 -1.01
CA ALA A 173 -24.52 2.98 0.21
C ALA A 173 -24.32 1.46 0.11
N PRO A 174 -25.29 0.65 -0.37
CA PRO A 174 -25.05 -0.76 -0.65
C PRO A 174 -23.92 -1.00 -1.65
N ALA A 175 -23.82 -0.17 -2.70
CA ALA A 175 -22.76 -0.27 -3.68
C ALA A 175 -21.37 -0.02 -3.07
N LEU A 176 -21.23 1.02 -2.26
CA LEU A 176 -20.00 1.33 -1.53
C LEU A 176 -19.60 0.18 -0.59
N ALA A 177 -20.56 -0.38 0.16
CA ALA A 177 -20.32 -1.56 0.99
C ALA A 177 -19.84 -2.76 0.15
N GLY A 178 -20.48 -3.01 -1.00
CA GLY A 178 -20.09 -4.04 -1.95
C GLY A 178 -18.65 -3.88 -2.46
N ILE A 179 -18.25 -2.66 -2.81
CA ILE A 179 -16.88 -2.34 -3.24
C ILE A 179 -15.89 -2.56 -2.09
N MET A 180 -16.22 -2.16 -0.86
CA MET A 180 -15.37 -2.46 0.29
C MET A 180 -15.18 -3.96 0.50
N PHE A 181 -16.25 -4.76 0.40
CA PHE A 181 -16.15 -6.22 0.48
C PHE A 181 -15.29 -6.80 -0.65
N LEU A 182 -15.46 -6.30 -1.87
CA LEU A 182 -14.66 -6.69 -3.03
C LEU A 182 -13.18 -6.36 -2.81
N TYR A 183 -12.87 -5.17 -2.28
CA TYR A 183 -11.51 -4.80 -1.89
C TYR A 183 -10.92 -5.80 -0.91
N TYR A 184 -11.62 -6.10 0.20
CA TYR A 184 -11.16 -7.08 1.17
C TYR A 184 -10.96 -8.48 0.57
N TYR A 185 -11.85 -8.89 -0.34
CA TYR A 185 -11.74 -10.16 -1.04
C TYR A 185 -10.50 -10.21 -1.94
N ILE A 186 -10.30 -9.20 -2.79
CA ILE A 186 -9.11 -9.08 -3.67
C ILE A 186 -7.84 -9.06 -2.84
N GLN A 187 -7.84 -8.33 -1.72
CA GLN A 187 -6.75 -8.30 -0.77
C GLN A 187 -6.43 -9.70 -0.21
N LYS A 188 -7.41 -10.54 0.11
CA LYS A 188 -7.18 -11.94 0.53
C LYS A 188 -6.66 -12.82 -0.62
N VAL A 189 -7.15 -12.61 -1.84
CA VAL A 189 -6.66 -13.33 -3.03
C VAL A 189 -5.20 -12.99 -3.32
N ALA A 190 -4.84 -11.71 -3.24
CA ALA A 190 -3.48 -11.23 -3.42
C ALA A 190 -2.52 -11.90 -2.42
N ASP A 191 -2.88 -12.01 -1.13
CA ASP A 191 -2.06 -12.71 -0.13
C ASP A 191 -1.75 -14.16 -0.51
N LYS A 192 -2.73 -14.87 -1.08
CA LYS A 192 -2.54 -16.26 -1.55
C LYS A 192 -1.60 -16.34 -2.76
N LEU A 193 -1.55 -15.29 -3.58
CA LEU A 193 -0.70 -15.22 -4.76
C LEU A 193 0.72 -14.78 -4.41
N SER A 194 0.88 -13.81 -3.50
CA SER A 194 2.19 -13.35 -3.01
C SER A 194 2.88 -14.44 -2.17
N SER A 195 2.15 -15.19 -1.34
CA SER A 195 2.71 -16.29 -0.53
C SER A 195 3.18 -17.50 -1.36
N ARG A 196 2.68 -17.67 -2.59
CA ARG A 196 3.18 -18.67 -3.56
C ARG A 196 4.48 -18.26 -4.25
N GLN A 197 4.90 -16.99 -4.14
CA GLN A 197 6.16 -16.50 -4.72
C GLN A 197 7.35 -16.57 -3.77
N THR A 198 7.19 -17.15 -2.58
CA THR A 198 8.32 -17.67 -1.79
C THR A 198 8.94 -18.82 -2.57
N ILE A 199 9.87 -18.46 -3.46
CA ILE A 199 10.82 -19.29 -4.22
C ILE A 199 10.56 -20.79 -4.05
N THR A 200 9.78 -21.37 -4.96
CA THR A 200 10.00 -22.75 -5.35
C THR A 200 11.41 -22.75 -5.95
N VAL A 201 12.41 -23.00 -5.11
CA VAL A 201 13.74 -23.40 -5.58
C VAL A 201 13.46 -24.57 -6.50
N PRO A 202 13.95 -24.59 -7.75
CA PRO A 202 13.61 -25.64 -8.69
C PRO A 202 13.84 -26.98 -8.02
N THR A 203 12.74 -27.70 -7.78
CA THR A 203 12.72 -29.09 -7.37
C THR A 203 13.13 -29.94 -8.57
N ALA A 204 14.35 -29.72 -9.03
CA ALA A 204 15.13 -30.65 -9.84
C ALA A 204 16.35 -31.09 -9.03
N VAL A 205 16.15 -31.32 -7.72
CA VAL A 205 16.84 -32.38 -7.02
C VAL A 205 15.73 -33.18 -6.37
N GLN A 206 15.70 -34.45 -6.76
CA GLN A 206 14.79 -35.47 -6.27
C GLN A 206 14.59 -35.32 -4.77
N SER A 207 13.37 -35.64 -4.34
CA SER A 207 13.05 -36.22 -3.04
C SER A 207 13.92 -37.46 -2.79
N GLN A 208 15.20 -37.24 -2.55
CA GLN A 208 15.94 -37.97 -1.54
C GLN A 208 15.73 -37.16 -0.27
N SER A 209 15.18 -37.81 0.74
CA SER A 209 15.21 -37.37 2.13
C SER A 209 16.64 -36.93 2.47
N THR A 210 16.93 -35.65 2.28
CA THR A 210 18.19 -35.10 2.75
C THR A 210 18.04 -35.07 4.26
N PRO A 211 18.95 -35.71 5.01
CA PRO A 211 18.93 -35.64 6.46
C PRO A 211 18.89 -34.16 6.86
N PRO A 212 18.23 -33.81 7.98
CA PRO A 212 18.14 -32.42 8.43
C PRO A 212 19.51 -31.78 8.33
N ILE A 213 19.65 -30.74 7.50
CA ILE A 213 20.90 -30.00 7.37
C ILE A 213 21.17 -29.44 8.75
N ASN A 214 22.11 -30.07 9.46
CA ASN A 214 22.59 -29.59 10.72
C ASN A 214 23.25 -28.24 10.42
N THR A 215 22.57 -27.15 10.78
CA THR A 215 23.05 -25.77 10.55
C THR A 215 24.03 -25.32 11.64
N ARG A 216 24.20 -26.12 12.70
CA ARG A 216 25.18 -25.89 13.76
C ARG A 216 26.63 -25.73 13.28
N PRO A 217 27.16 -26.54 12.35
CA PRO A 217 28.51 -26.36 11.81
C PRO A 217 28.71 -25.00 11.12
N LEU A 218 27.67 -24.50 10.44
CA LEU A 218 27.72 -23.22 9.74
C LEU A 218 27.76 -22.04 10.73
N TYR A 219 26.96 -22.09 11.80
CA TYR A 219 27.00 -21.10 12.87
C TYR A 219 28.40 -21.00 13.50
N GLU A 220 29.03 -22.14 13.83
CA GLU A 220 30.35 -22.20 14.46
C GLU A 220 31.45 -21.69 13.53
N GLU A 221 31.40 -22.04 12.24
CA GLU A 221 32.34 -21.53 11.23
C GLU A 221 32.25 -20.01 11.08
N LEU A 222 31.04 -19.47 10.95
CA LEU A 222 30.81 -18.03 10.83
C LEU A 222 31.22 -17.27 12.09
N TRP A 223 30.96 -17.84 13.27
CA TRP A 223 31.38 -17.26 14.53
C TRP A 223 32.91 -17.14 14.60
N LYS A 224 33.62 -18.21 14.22
CA LYS A 224 35.09 -18.21 14.18
C LYS A 224 35.63 -17.18 13.18
N LYS A 225 35.06 -17.09 11.98
CA LYS A 225 35.42 -16.06 10.99
C LYS A 225 35.20 -14.64 11.52
N ALA A 226 34.15 -14.44 12.32
CA ALA A 226 33.90 -13.15 12.97
C ALA A 226 35.01 -12.80 13.97
N GLU A 227 35.41 -13.75 14.83
CA GLU A 227 36.51 -13.56 15.78
C GLU A 227 37.85 -13.33 15.07
N ASP A 228 38.12 -14.02 13.97
CA ASP A 228 39.34 -13.82 13.18
C ASP A 228 39.37 -12.42 12.53
N SER A 229 38.22 -11.94 12.04
CA SER A 229 38.08 -10.58 11.47
C SER A 229 38.21 -9.50 12.54
N GLU A 230 37.69 -9.74 13.74
CA GLU A 230 37.84 -8.84 14.87
C GLU A 230 39.32 -8.72 15.28
N ARG A 231 40.04 -9.85 15.38
CA ARG A 231 41.47 -9.88 15.71
C ARG A 231 42.35 -9.16 14.68
N SER A 232 41.95 -9.17 13.41
CA SER A 232 42.66 -8.44 12.34
C SER A 232 42.32 -6.94 12.30
N GLY A 233 41.36 -6.47 13.10
CA GLY A 233 40.90 -5.09 13.13
C GLY A 233 39.85 -4.75 12.07
N ASP A 234 39.38 -5.71 11.27
CA ASP A 234 38.30 -5.51 10.31
C ASP A 234 36.92 -5.68 10.98
N MET A 235 36.54 -4.63 11.71
CA MET A 235 35.31 -4.62 12.51
C MET A 235 34.04 -4.77 11.66
N LEU A 236 34.02 -4.24 10.44
CA LEU A 236 32.85 -4.33 9.57
C LEU A 236 32.63 -5.78 9.11
N SER A 237 33.70 -6.47 8.72
CA SER A 237 33.65 -7.90 8.39
C SER A 237 33.30 -8.74 9.63
N ALA A 238 33.83 -8.39 10.80
CA ALA A 238 33.47 -9.04 12.06
C ALA A 238 31.96 -8.91 12.34
N MET A 239 31.37 -7.71 12.21
CA MET A 239 29.93 -7.49 12.40
C MET A 239 29.09 -8.36 11.46
N ARG A 240 29.45 -8.40 10.17
CA ARG A 240 28.74 -9.21 9.16
C ARG A 240 28.78 -10.69 9.50
N ASN A 241 29.95 -11.21 9.85
CA ASN A 241 30.11 -12.61 10.21
C ASN A 241 29.37 -12.96 11.50
N TYR A 242 29.40 -12.10 12.53
CA TYR A 242 28.62 -12.29 13.76
C TYR A 242 27.12 -12.30 13.49
N TRP A 243 26.63 -11.35 12.68
CA TRP A 243 25.21 -11.27 12.31
C TRP A 243 24.76 -12.54 11.56
N SER A 244 25.49 -12.95 10.53
CA SER A 244 25.19 -14.18 9.78
C SER A 244 25.25 -15.43 10.66
N SER A 245 26.18 -15.49 11.60
CA SER A 245 26.29 -16.58 12.58
C SER A 245 25.03 -16.68 13.45
N ILE A 246 24.52 -15.57 13.97
CA ILE A 246 23.28 -15.54 14.77
C ILE A 246 22.05 -15.90 13.96
N LEU A 247 21.92 -15.43 12.71
CA LEU A 247 20.82 -15.86 11.85
C LEU A 247 20.84 -17.38 11.63
N SER A 248 22.02 -17.96 11.39
CA SER A 248 22.16 -19.41 11.26
C SER A 248 21.74 -20.15 12.54
N LEU A 249 22.10 -19.63 13.72
CA LEU A 249 21.73 -20.21 15.01
C LEU A 249 20.22 -20.12 15.29
N ILE A 250 19.60 -18.97 15.01
CA ILE A 250 18.14 -18.80 15.16
C ILE A 250 17.39 -19.72 14.18
N SER A 251 17.89 -19.86 12.95
CA SER A 251 17.32 -20.78 11.97
C SER A 251 17.39 -22.23 12.46
N ASP A 252 18.54 -22.65 12.99
CA ASP A 252 18.71 -23.99 13.57
C ASP A 252 17.70 -24.25 14.70
N TYR A 253 17.59 -23.31 15.63
CA TYR A 253 16.63 -23.37 16.73
C TYR A 253 15.18 -23.40 16.25
N GLY A 254 14.82 -22.53 15.29
CA GLY A 254 13.48 -22.49 14.69
C GLY A 254 13.07 -23.79 14.02
N ILE A 255 14.00 -24.42 13.29
CA ILE A 255 13.78 -25.71 12.64
C ILE A 255 13.61 -26.82 13.68
N ARG A 256 14.51 -26.90 14.67
CA ARG A 256 14.48 -27.96 15.69
C ARG A 256 13.28 -27.88 16.62
N THR A 257 12.90 -26.67 17.04
CA THR A 257 11.87 -26.49 18.08
C THR A 257 10.47 -26.24 17.51
N PHE A 258 10.36 -25.56 16.37
CA PHE A 258 9.06 -25.10 15.84
C PHE A 258 8.77 -25.60 14.43
N SER A 259 9.66 -26.37 13.80
CA SER A 259 9.58 -26.73 12.38
C SER A 259 9.42 -25.50 11.46
N LEU A 260 10.00 -24.37 11.86
CA LEU A 260 9.97 -23.11 11.11
C LEU A 260 11.33 -22.88 10.47
N LYS A 261 11.35 -22.62 9.16
CA LYS A 261 12.55 -22.26 8.41
C LYS A 261 12.52 -20.74 8.12
N PRO A 262 13.17 -19.90 8.93
CA PRO A 262 13.11 -18.46 8.73
C PRO A 262 13.86 -18.04 7.47
N VAL A 263 13.24 -17.14 6.68
CA VAL A 263 13.83 -16.59 5.45
C VAL A 263 13.85 -15.07 5.49
N THR A 264 12.82 -14.47 6.08
CA THR A 264 12.65 -13.02 6.26
C THR A 264 13.01 -12.59 7.67
N LEU A 265 13.27 -11.29 7.87
CA LEU A 265 13.53 -10.73 9.19
C LEU A 265 12.38 -11.01 10.17
N GLU A 266 11.14 -10.88 9.71
CA GLU A 266 9.92 -11.19 10.45
C GLU A 266 9.84 -12.65 10.88
N ASP A 267 10.35 -13.58 10.08
CA ASP A 267 10.41 -15.00 10.47
C ASP A 267 11.39 -15.20 11.63
N TYR A 268 12.54 -14.51 11.63
CA TYR A 268 13.48 -14.54 12.76
C TYR A 268 12.84 -13.99 14.03
N TYR A 269 12.14 -12.85 13.96
CA TYR A 269 11.34 -12.34 15.09
C TYR A 269 10.29 -13.36 15.54
N THR A 270 9.61 -14.03 14.61
CA THR A 270 8.61 -15.06 14.95
C THR A 270 9.21 -16.21 15.73
N VAL A 271 10.39 -16.70 15.33
CA VAL A 271 11.12 -17.74 16.06
C VAL A 271 11.48 -17.27 17.47
N LEU A 272 12.00 -16.04 17.60
CA LEU A 272 12.37 -15.47 18.90
C LEU A 272 11.16 -15.22 19.81
N ILE A 273 10.04 -14.73 19.29
CA ILE A 273 8.80 -14.55 20.04
C ILE A 273 8.27 -15.90 20.53
N LYS A 274 8.26 -16.92 19.67
CA LYS A 274 7.85 -18.28 20.05
C LYS A 274 8.76 -18.93 21.09
N SER A 275 10.00 -18.46 21.23
CA SER A 275 10.90 -18.91 22.30
C SER A 275 10.44 -18.50 23.70
N GLY A 276 9.51 -17.53 23.81
CA GLY A 276 8.98 -17.03 25.07
C GLY A 276 9.92 -16.13 25.87
N ASP A 277 11.10 -15.77 25.32
CA ASP A 277 12.08 -14.91 25.99
C ASP A 277 12.08 -13.51 25.35
N GLN A 278 11.44 -12.54 26.02
CA GLN A 278 11.36 -11.17 25.53
C GLN A 278 12.74 -10.50 25.42
N ALA A 279 13.70 -10.90 26.26
CA ALA A 279 15.04 -10.33 26.19
C ALA A 279 15.75 -10.76 24.90
N LEU A 280 15.50 -11.97 24.37
CA LEU A 280 16.02 -12.37 23.05
C LEU A 280 15.52 -11.44 21.94
N VAL A 281 14.22 -11.12 21.94
CA VAL A 281 13.61 -10.22 20.95
C VAL A 281 14.24 -8.83 21.02
N ASN A 282 14.36 -8.27 22.23
CA ASN A 282 14.92 -6.93 22.42
C ASN A 282 16.41 -6.86 22.02
N ASN A 283 17.21 -7.84 22.42
CA ASN A 283 18.63 -7.88 22.05
C ASN A 283 18.83 -8.04 20.54
N PHE A 284 17.99 -8.86 19.88
CA PHE A 284 18.03 -9.03 18.43
C PHE A 284 17.67 -7.72 17.71
N ASP A 285 16.65 -7.00 18.20
CA ASP A 285 16.23 -5.71 17.64
C ASP A 285 17.33 -4.64 17.77
N TYR A 286 17.95 -4.51 18.95
CA TYR A 286 19.05 -3.56 19.14
C TYR A 286 20.27 -3.90 18.29
N ALA A 287 20.65 -5.18 18.21
CA ALA A 287 21.75 -5.63 17.35
C ALA A 287 21.46 -5.34 15.88
N TRP A 288 20.22 -5.56 15.42
CA TRP A 288 19.80 -5.27 14.05
C TRP A 288 19.96 -3.79 13.68
N HIS A 289 19.55 -2.87 14.56
CA HIS A 289 19.68 -1.42 14.30
C HIS A 289 21.15 -0.97 14.18
N ILE A 290 22.03 -1.49 15.03
CA ILE A 290 23.48 -1.20 14.95
C ILE A 290 24.07 -1.80 13.67
N TYR A 291 23.69 -3.03 13.33
CA TYR A 291 24.13 -3.69 12.10
C TYR A 291 23.71 -2.93 10.83
N MET A 292 22.44 -2.52 10.74
CA MET A 292 21.91 -1.84 9.55
C MET A 292 22.48 -0.44 9.33
N SER A 293 22.86 0.25 10.40
CA SER A 293 23.54 1.54 10.31
C SER A 293 25.03 1.43 9.96
N ASN A 294 25.59 0.22 9.96
CA ASN A 294 27.03 -0.04 9.85
C ASN A 294 27.86 0.79 10.86
N ASP A 295 27.32 1.03 12.06
CA ASP A 295 27.95 1.85 13.09
C ASP A 295 29.03 1.06 13.84
N VAL A 296 30.23 1.03 13.27
CA VAL A 296 31.40 0.34 13.83
C VAL A 296 31.82 0.92 15.19
N SER A 297 31.48 2.17 15.50
CA SER A 297 31.80 2.76 16.81
C SER A 297 31.07 2.06 17.97
N ARG A 298 29.95 1.39 17.67
CA ARG A 298 29.11 0.64 18.61
C ARG A 298 29.33 -0.88 18.51
N PHE A 299 30.47 -1.31 17.95
CA PHE A 299 30.78 -2.73 17.76
C PHE A 299 30.67 -3.57 19.05
N GLU A 300 31.23 -3.08 20.16
CA GLU A 300 31.19 -3.81 21.44
C GLU A 300 29.76 -3.98 21.98
N GLU A 301 28.91 -2.97 21.80
CA GLU A 301 27.50 -3.03 22.19
C GLU A 301 26.75 -4.07 21.34
N PHE A 302 26.93 -4.04 20.01
CA PHE A 302 26.42 -5.03 19.09
C PHE A 302 26.87 -6.45 19.46
N LYS A 303 28.17 -6.63 19.74
CA LYS A 303 28.75 -7.93 20.10
C LYS A 303 28.16 -8.47 21.40
N ASN A 304 27.91 -7.62 22.39
CA ASN A 304 27.28 -8.02 23.65
C ASN A 304 25.84 -8.54 23.44
N TYR A 305 25.04 -7.87 22.62
CA TYR A 305 23.69 -8.32 22.27
C TYR A 305 23.71 -9.67 21.53
N ILE A 306 24.59 -9.82 20.55
CA ILE A 306 24.77 -11.06 19.79
C ILE A 306 25.24 -12.21 20.69
N LYS A 307 26.17 -11.96 21.61
CA LYS A 307 26.66 -12.94 22.58
C LYS A 307 25.55 -13.42 23.53
N TYR A 308 24.70 -12.51 24.00
CA TYR A 308 23.53 -12.86 24.80
C TYR A 308 22.60 -13.84 24.06
N ILE A 309 22.30 -13.55 22.79
CA ILE A 309 21.46 -14.41 21.95
C ILE A 309 22.10 -15.79 21.77
N LYS A 310 23.40 -15.84 21.46
CA LYS A 310 24.17 -17.08 21.34
C LYS A 310 24.07 -17.93 22.61
N GLU A 311 24.33 -17.36 23.78
CA GLU A 311 24.33 -18.09 25.06
C GLU A 311 22.95 -18.69 25.37
N LYS A 312 21.88 -17.89 25.16
CA LYS A 312 20.51 -18.33 25.44
C LYS A 312 20.00 -19.39 24.48
N LEU A 313 20.33 -19.30 23.19
CA LEU A 313 19.88 -20.28 22.20
C LEU A 313 20.75 -21.54 22.18
N SER A 314 22.05 -21.44 22.47
CA SER A 314 22.94 -22.62 22.53
C SER A 314 22.66 -23.51 23.74
N ALA A 315 22.02 -22.97 24.78
CA ALA A 315 21.61 -23.72 25.96
C ALA A 315 20.28 -24.50 25.77
N ARG A 316 19.59 -24.33 24.63
CA ARG A 316 18.29 -24.95 24.33
C ARG A 316 18.40 -25.97 23.18
#